data_AF-A0AA35JXV2-F1
#
_entry.id   AF-A0AA35JXV2-F1
#
_cell.length_a   1.000
_cell.length_b   1.000
_cell.length_c   1.000
_cell.angle_alpha   90.00
_cell.angle_beta   90.00
_cell.angle_gamma   90.00
#
_symmetry.space_group_name_H-M   'P 1'
#
loop_
_entity.id
_entity.type
_entity.pdbx_description
1 polymer ?
#
loop_
_entity_poly.entity_id
_entity_poly.type
_entity_poly.pdbx_seq_one_letter_code
_entity_poly.pdbx_strand_id
1 'polypeptide(L)'
;MAAGGLAEDLSRRQRGTWSFCEKHQEPRKLFCKNHKTAICVICDKAKEHKKHKVVPLDEAPEIYKDQLCSREEILCQEREKVLAYGAAILKESQDELDQIDALAENLEAMRQAAFGSGEKQTRKRRFKGFFKWKWKRRQPSLNCQSS
;
A
#
# COMPACT_ATOMS: atom_id res chain seq x y z
N MET A 1 35.94 -40.02 -15.94
CA MET A 1 35.53 -38.95 -16.88
C MET A 1 35.87 -37.61 -16.25
N ALA A 2 36.73 -36.81 -16.90
CA ALA A 2 37.16 -35.51 -16.41
C ALA A 2 36.14 -34.44 -16.82
N ALA A 3 35.43 -33.90 -15.83
CA ALA A 3 34.42 -32.84 -16.03
C ALA A 3 34.65 -31.66 -15.07
N GLY A 4 35.91 -31.29 -14.82
CA GLY A 4 36.29 -30.21 -13.90
C GLY A 4 37.05 -29.03 -14.53
N GLY A 5 37.36 -29.05 -15.84
CA GLY A 5 38.35 -28.13 -16.42
C GLY A 5 37.83 -26.83 -17.05
N LEU A 6 36.52 -26.66 -17.27
CA LEU A 6 36.00 -25.54 -18.08
C LEU A 6 35.66 -24.27 -17.29
N ALA A 7 35.36 -24.38 -15.98
CA ALA A 7 35.03 -23.22 -15.14
C ALA A 7 36.29 -22.43 -14.71
N GLU A 8 37.42 -23.11 -14.53
CA GLU A 8 38.68 -22.48 -14.10
C GLU A 8 39.38 -21.74 -15.25
N ASP A 9 39.26 -22.22 -16.49
CA ASP A 9 39.99 -21.69 -17.65
C ASP A 9 39.36 -20.39 -18.19
N LEU A 10 38.02 -20.26 -18.14
CA LEU A 10 37.32 -18.99 -18.40
C LEU A 10 37.67 -17.92 -17.36
N SER A 11 37.77 -18.32 -16.09
CA SER A 11 38.20 -17.44 -15.01
C SER A 11 39.66 -16.98 -15.18
N ARG A 12 40.54 -17.83 -15.73
CA ARG A 12 41.96 -17.49 -16.00
C ARG A 12 42.11 -16.53 -17.19
N ARG A 13 41.32 -16.70 -18.26
CA ARG A 13 41.31 -15.80 -19.43
C ARG A 13 40.66 -14.45 -19.15
N GLN A 14 39.57 -14.39 -18.39
CA GLN A 14 38.90 -13.13 -18.03
C GLN A 14 39.69 -12.32 -16.99
N ARG A 15 40.40 -12.98 -16.08
CA ARG A 15 41.33 -12.30 -15.17
C ARG A 15 42.44 -11.59 -15.93
N GLY A 16 42.92 -12.08 -17.06
CA GLY A 16 44.06 -11.49 -17.78
C GLY A 16 43.80 -10.16 -18.48
N THR A 17 42.56 -9.91 -18.94
CA THR A 17 42.23 -8.71 -19.74
C THR A 17 41.78 -7.53 -18.87
N TRP A 18 41.07 -7.79 -17.78
CA TRP A 18 40.64 -6.77 -16.82
C TRP A 18 41.66 -6.46 -15.73
N SER A 19 42.64 -7.34 -15.48
CA SER A 19 43.67 -7.10 -14.47
C SER A 19 44.77 -6.16 -14.96
N PHE A 20 44.98 -6.01 -16.26
CA PHE A 20 46.04 -5.18 -16.82
C PHE A 20 45.48 -4.03 -17.66
N CYS A 21 46.19 -2.90 -17.66
CA CYS A 21 45.89 -1.75 -18.50
C CYS A 21 46.36 -2.04 -19.92
N GLU A 22 45.47 -1.97 -20.91
CA GLU A 22 45.82 -2.25 -22.32
C GLU A 22 46.86 -1.27 -22.87
N LYS A 23 46.81 -0.01 -22.43
CA LYS A 23 47.73 1.06 -22.88
C LYS A 23 49.12 0.94 -22.29
N HIS A 24 49.23 0.45 -21.07
CA HIS A 24 50.46 0.50 -20.27
C HIS A 24 51.01 -0.87 -19.89
N GLN A 25 50.25 -1.94 -20.13
CA GLN A 25 50.53 -3.32 -19.70
C GLN A 25 50.80 -3.48 -18.18
N GLU A 26 50.35 -2.51 -17.38
CA GLU A 26 50.50 -2.46 -15.94
C GLU A 26 49.24 -2.97 -15.21
N PRO A 27 49.36 -3.64 -14.06
CA PRO A 27 48.21 -4.13 -13.32
C PRO A 27 47.33 -2.96 -12.81
N ARG A 28 46.02 -3.13 -12.96
CA ARG A 28 44.98 -2.19 -12.51
C ARG A 28 44.66 -2.41 -11.04
N LYS A 29 45.55 -1.94 -10.15
CA LYS A 29 45.38 -2.06 -8.70
C LYS A 29 44.68 -0.86 -8.06
N LEU A 30 44.31 0.14 -8.86
CA LEU A 30 43.69 1.37 -8.40
C LEU A 30 42.28 1.48 -8.96
N PHE A 31 41.40 2.17 -8.25
CA PHE A 31 40.02 2.42 -8.65
C PHE A 31 39.73 3.92 -8.64
N CYS A 32 39.28 4.44 -9.78
CA CYS A 32 38.86 5.84 -9.90
C CYS A 32 37.39 5.98 -9.52
N LYS A 33 37.09 6.71 -8.44
CA LYS A 33 35.70 6.90 -7.96
C LYS A 33 34.83 7.70 -8.94
N ASN A 34 35.43 8.64 -9.66
CA ASN A 34 34.74 9.49 -10.62
C ASN A 34 34.27 8.71 -11.85
N HIS A 35 35.18 7.90 -12.45
CA HIS A 35 34.88 7.11 -13.65
C HIS A 35 34.30 5.73 -13.34
N LYS A 36 34.38 5.29 -12.08
CA LYS A 36 33.96 3.96 -11.63
C LYS A 36 34.70 2.81 -12.35
N THR A 37 36.00 3.00 -12.60
CA THR A 37 36.82 2.06 -13.35
C THR A 37 38.13 1.75 -12.63
N ALA A 38 38.61 0.52 -12.77
CA ALA A 38 39.96 0.14 -12.34
C ALA A 38 41.01 0.69 -13.33
N ILE A 39 42.06 1.30 -12.80
CA ILE A 39 43.16 1.95 -13.54
C ILE A 39 44.52 1.46 -13.02
N CYS A 40 45.56 1.61 -13.85
CA CYS A 40 46.93 1.37 -13.42
C CYS A 40 47.58 2.65 -12.85
N VAL A 41 48.76 2.50 -12.24
CA VAL A 41 49.54 3.59 -11.63
C VAL A 41 49.97 4.68 -12.62
N ILE A 42 50.09 4.35 -13.92
CA ILE A 42 50.42 5.33 -14.96
C ILE A 42 49.19 6.13 -15.36
N CYS A 43 48.03 5.47 -15.49
CA CYS A 43 46.74 6.11 -15.72
C CYS A 43 46.37 7.09 -14.61
N ASP A 44 46.69 6.77 -13.36
CA ASP A 44 46.46 7.66 -12.19
C ASP A 44 47.18 9.02 -12.35
N LYS A 45 48.42 8.99 -12.83
CA LYS A 45 49.22 10.21 -13.08
C LYS A 45 48.83 10.93 -14.38
N ALA A 46 48.08 10.28 -15.26
CA ALA A 46 47.65 10.87 -16.52
C ALA A 46 46.71 12.05 -16.27
N LYS A 47 46.69 13.04 -17.20
CA LYS A 47 45.82 14.22 -17.10
C LYS A 47 44.34 13.86 -16.87
N GLU A 48 43.91 12.71 -17.39
CA GLU A 48 42.56 12.18 -17.28
C GLU A 48 42.14 11.82 -15.85
N HIS A 49 43.06 11.31 -15.01
CA HIS A 49 42.75 10.92 -13.62
C HIS A 49 43.44 11.78 -12.56
N LYS A 50 44.34 12.69 -12.96
CA LYS A 50 45.13 13.55 -12.05
C LYS A 50 44.31 14.33 -11.00
N LYS A 51 43.04 14.64 -11.29
CA LYS A 51 42.13 15.37 -10.39
C LYS A 51 41.08 14.46 -9.73
N HIS A 52 41.05 13.18 -10.06
CA HIS A 52 40.04 12.26 -9.56
C HIS A 52 40.45 11.64 -8.24
N LYS A 53 39.45 11.26 -7.43
CA LYS A 53 39.71 10.53 -6.21
C LYS A 53 39.96 9.06 -6.58
N VAL A 54 41.19 8.63 -6.39
CA VAL A 54 41.64 7.27 -6.65
C VAL A 54 41.90 6.58 -5.31
N VAL A 55 41.46 5.34 -5.20
CA VAL A 55 41.66 4.48 -4.02
C VAL A 55 42.23 3.14 -4.47
N PRO A 56 42.89 2.37 -3.59
CA PRO A 56 43.23 0.99 -3.89
C PRO A 56 42.00 0.18 -4.29
N LEU A 57 42.16 -0.72 -5.25
CA LEU A 57 41.07 -1.57 -5.73
C LEU A 57 40.51 -2.44 -4.61
N ASP A 58 41.37 -2.88 -3.67
CA ASP A 58 40.97 -3.72 -2.54
C ASP A 58 40.11 -2.97 -1.50
N GLU A 59 40.26 -1.64 -1.41
CA GLU A 59 39.48 -0.78 -0.50
C GLU A 59 38.17 -0.30 -1.14
N ALA A 60 38.08 -0.31 -2.48
CA ALA A 60 36.89 0.17 -3.18
C ALA A 60 35.60 -0.58 -2.81
N PRO A 61 35.57 -1.92 -2.70
CA PRO A 61 34.37 -2.66 -2.32
C PRO A 61 33.76 -2.21 -1.01
N GLU A 62 34.57 -2.04 0.04
CA GLU A 62 34.08 -1.65 1.37
C GLU A 62 33.48 -0.24 1.35
N ILE A 63 34.13 0.70 0.68
CA ILE A 63 33.61 2.07 0.54
C ILE A 63 32.25 2.09 -0.17
N TYR A 64 32.08 1.28 -1.22
CA TYR A 64 30.80 1.22 -1.94
C TYR A 64 29.74 0.47 -1.17
N LYS A 65 30.09 -0.57 -0.41
CA LYS A 65 29.16 -1.23 0.51
C LYS A 65 28.60 -0.24 1.51
N ASP A 66 29.44 0.54 2.19
CA ASP A 66 28.98 1.54 3.16
C ASP A 66 28.07 2.61 2.53
N GLN A 67 28.43 3.10 1.33
CA GLN A 67 27.60 4.05 0.58
C GLN A 67 26.24 3.47 0.18
N LEU A 68 26.21 2.20 -0.23
CA LEU A 68 24.99 1.51 -0.60
C LEU A 68 24.12 1.23 0.63
N CYS A 69 24.69 0.74 1.72
CA CYS A 69 23.98 0.46 2.97
C CYS A 69 23.37 1.75 3.54
N SER A 70 24.15 2.84 3.61
CA SER A 70 23.63 4.14 4.07
C SER A 70 22.52 4.68 3.16
N ARG A 71 22.65 4.51 1.84
CA ARG A 71 21.60 4.92 0.90
C ARG A 71 20.34 4.06 1.05
N GLU A 72 20.51 2.76 1.23
CA GLU A 72 19.42 1.81 1.47
C GLU A 72 18.66 2.17 2.74
N GLU A 73 19.36 2.47 3.83
CA GLU A 73 18.75 2.87 5.10
C GLU A 73 17.87 4.12 4.94
N ILE A 74 18.38 5.16 4.26
CA ILE A 74 17.60 6.37 3.96
C ILE A 74 16.34 6.03 3.15
N LEU A 75 16.47 5.17 2.13
CA LEU A 75 15.32 4.78 1.30
C LEU A 75 14.29 3.96 2.08
N CYS A 76 14.73 3.10 3.00
CA CYS A 76 13.84 2.37 3.89
C CYS A 76 13.07 3.32 4.81
N GLN A 77 13.73 4.31 5.40
CA GLN A 77 13.08 5.32 6.23
C GLN A 77 12.05 6.15 5.45
N GLU A 78 12.39 6.61 4.24
CA GLU A 78 11.44 7.35 3.39
C GLU A 78 10.23 6.49 3.01
N ARG A 79 10.46 5.21 2.69
CA ARG A 79 9.37 4.26 2.40
C ARG A 79 8.44 4.10 3.61
N GLU A 80 8.99 3.95 4.81
CA GLU A 80 8.20 3.82 6.04
C GLU A 80 7.35 5.06 6.30
N LYS A 81 7.91 6.26 6.11
CA LYS A 81 7.15 7.51 6.22
C LYS A 81 5.98 7.53 5.23
N VAL A 82 6.23 7.21 3.97
CA VAL A 82 5.18 7.17 2.93
C VAL A 82 4.08 6.18 3.30
N LEU A 83 4.45 4.99 3.77
CA LEU A 83 3.49 3.98 4.21
C LEU A 83 2.68 4.44 5.42
N ALA A 84 3.31 5.09 6.41
CA ALA A 84 2.62 5.62 7.58
C ALA A 84 1.62 6.72 7.21
N TYR A 85 2.01 7.67 6.35
CA TYR A 85 1.09 8.69 5.83
C TYR A 85 -0.06 8.06 5.05
N GLY A 86 0.23 7.11 4.16
CA GLY A 86 -0.81 6.40 3.39
C GLY A 86 -1.80 5.65 4.29
N ALA A 87 -1.30 4.95 5.31
CA ALA A 87 -2.14 4.25 6.27
C ALA A 87 -3.03 5.20 7.09
N ALA A 88 -2.50 6.38 7.47
CA ALA A 88 -3.27 7.40 8.18
C ALA A 88 -4.44 7.92 7.32
N ILE A 89 -4.16 8.27 6.05
CA ILE A 89 -5.19 8.75 5.11
C ILE A 89 -6.24 7.67 4.86
N LEU A 90 -5.83 6.42 4.64
CA LEU A 90 -6.77 5.32 4.42
C LEU A 90 -7.67 5.10 5.65
N LYS A 91 -7.10 5.19 6.85
CA LYS A 91 -7.88 5.10 8.08
C LYS A 91 -8.90 6.23 8.18
N GLU A 92 -8.50 7.48 7.95
CA GLU A 92 -9.43 8.61 7.94
C GLU A 92 -10.56 8.40 6.93
N SER A 93 -10.24 7.96 5.71
CA SER A 93 -11.26 7.67 4.69
C SER A 93 -12.20 6.53 5.08
N GLN A 94 -11.70 5.51 5.79
CA GLN A 94 -12.52 4.40 6.27
C GLN A 94 -13.45 4.85 7.40
N ASP A 95 -12.95 5.66 8.33
CA ASP A 95 -13.74 6.22 9.43
C ASP A 95 -14.89 7.10 8.89
N GLU A 96 -14.69 7.79 7.76
CA GLU A 96 -15.76 8.52 7.06
C GLU A 96 -16.80 7.60 6.40
N LEU A 97 -16.37 6.51 5.77
CA LEU A 97 -17.27 5.52 5.19
C LEU A 97 -18.15 4.85 6.26
N ASP A 98 -17.55 4.45 7.38
CA ASP A 98 -18.26 3.84 8.50
C ASP A 98 -19.32 4.79 9.09
N GLN A 99 -19.03 6.10 9.12
CA GLN A 99 -20.01 7.12 9.53
C GLN A 99 -21.18 7.24 8.54
N ILE A 100 -20.91 7.17 7.24
CA ILE A 100 -21.94 7.21 6.20
C ILE A 100 -22.84 5.98 6.31
N ASP A 101 -22.27 4.80 6.48
CA ASP A 101 -23.03 3.55 6.63
C ASP A 101 -23.92 3.59 7.88
N ALA A 102 -23.38 4.03 9.02
CA ALA A 102 -24.16 4.20 10.24
C ALA A 102 -25.30 5.23 10.06
N LEU A 103 -25.07 6.32 9.32
CA LEU A 103 -26.11 7.29 9.01
C LEU A 103 -27.20 6.69 8.11
N ALA A 104 -26.82 5.89 7.11
CA ALA A 104 -27.75 5.21 6.23
C ALA A 104 -28.65 4.23 7.00
N GLU A 105 -28.07 3.40 7.88
CA GLU A 105 -28.83 2.49 8.75
C GLU A 105 -29.82 3.24 9.65
N ASN A 106 -29.40 4.36 10.23
CA ASN A 106 -30.27 5.22 11.04
C ASN A 106 -31.43 5.81 10.24
N LEU A 107 -31.18 6.26 9.01
CA LEU A 107 -32.22 6.76 8.09
C LEU A 107 -33.22 5.66 7.73
N GLU A 108 -32.74 4.44 7.48
CA GLU A 108 -33.60 3.30 7.23
C GLU A 108 -34.46 2.96 8.45
N ALA A 109 -33.88 2.94 9.64
CA ALA A 109 -34.61 2.72 10.89
C ALA A 109 -35.69 3.80 11.12
N MET A 110 -35.35 5.07 10.90
CA MET A 110 -36.32 6.17 10.96
C MET A 110 -37.46 5.99 9.95
N ARG A 111 -37.15 5.60 8.70
CA ARG A 111 -38.13 5.32 7.65
C ARG A 111 -39.07 4.17 8.04
N GLN A 112 -38.54 3.08 8.59
CA GLN A 112 -39.33 1.94 9.06
C GLN A 112 -40.24 2.32 10.23
N ALA A 113 -39.74 3.11 11.19
CA ALA A 113 -40.52 3.59 12.33
C ALA A 113 -41.69 4.49 11.90
N ALA A 114 -41.47 5.36 10.90
CA ALA A 114 -42.52 6.20 10.33
C ALA A 114 -43.63 5.33 9.69
N PHE A 115 -43.28 4.28 8.96
CA PHE A 115 -44.23 3.42 8.26
C PHE A 115 -45.00 2.45 9.19
N GLY A 116 -44.36 1.93 10.23
CA GLY A 116 -44.96 0.95 11.17
C GLY A 116 -46.07 1.49 12.08
N SER A 117 -46.28 2.81 12.12
CA SER A 117 -47.29 3.45 12.96
C SER A 117 -48.72 3.47 12.34
N GLY A 118 -48.86 3.22 11.04
CA GLY A 118 -50.14 3.33 10.31
C GLY A 118 -51.10 2.12 10.38
N GLU A 119 -50.60 0.90 10.57
CA GLU A 119 -51.42 -0.32 10.40
C GLU A 119 -52.19 -0.76 11.66
N LYS A 120 -51.66 -0.47 12.87
CA LYS A 120 -52.31 -0.90 14.12
C LYS A 120 -53.57 -0.06 14.45
N GLN A 121 -53.63 1.19 13.98
CA GLN A 121 -54.74 2.11 14.21
C GLN A 121 -55.91 1.89 13.24
N THR A 122 -55.64 1.55 11.98
CA THR A 122 -56.64 1.37 10.93
C THR A 122 -57.43 0.06 11.09
N ARG A 123 -56.81 -1.03 11.58
CA ARG A 123 -57.53 -2.29 11.88
C ARG A 123 -58.49 -2.18 13.07
N LYS A 124 -58.13 -1.45 14.14
CA LYS A 124 -59.02 -1.18 15.28
C LYS A 124 -60.17 -0.23 14.93
N ARG A 125 -59.94 0.76 14.06
CA ARG A 125 -61.00 1.66 13.55
C ARG A 125 -61.98 0.91 12.63
N ARG A 126 -61.48 0.03 11.76
CA ARG A 126 -62.32 -0.80 10.86
C ARG A 126 -63.17 -1.81 11.65
N PHE A 127 -62.65 -2.40 12.73
CA PHE A 127 -63.43 -3.30 13.59
C PHE A 127 -64.47 -2.58 14.47
N LYS A 128 -64.13 -1.40 15.04
CA LYS A 128 -65.07 -0.59 15.85
C LYS A 128 -66.20 0.03 15.02
N GLY A 129 -65.95 0.38 13.76
CA GLY A 129 -66.99 0.84 12.83
C GLY A 129 -67.97 -0.27 12.42
N PHE A 130 -67.46 -1.49 12.21
CA PHE A 130 -68.27 -2.64 11.77
C PHE A 130 -69.24 -3.13 12.86
N PHE A 131 -68.83 -3.17 14.14
CA PHE A 131 -69.71 -3.55 15.25
C PHE A 131 -70.79 -2.50 15.57
N LYS A 132 -70.45 -1.19 15.48
CA LYS A 132 -71.41 -0.10 15.72
C LYS A 132 -72.51 -0.04 14.63
N TRP A 133 -72.19 -0.39 13.39
CA TRP A 133 -73.17 -0.49 12.29
C TRP A 133 -74.08 -1.71 12.42
N LYS A 134 -73.55 -2.88 12.83
CA LYS A 134 -74.34 -4.11 13.04
C LYS A 134 -75.36 -3.99 14.17
N TRP A 135 -75.06 -3.25 15.24
CA TRP A 135 -76.01 -3.01 16.35
C TRP A 135 -77.16 -2.06 15.96
N LYS A 136 -76.90 -1.04 15.12
CA LYS A 136 -77.90 -0.01 14.79
C LYS A 136 -78.96 -0.46 13.77
N ARG A 137 -78.75 -1.59 13.09
CA ARG A 137 -79.74 -2.24 12.20
C ARG A 137 -80.53 -3.38 12.87
N ARG A 138 -80.29 -3.69 14.15
CA ARG A 138 -80.93 -4.81 14.86
C ARG A 138 -81.62 -4.37 16.15
N GLN A 139 -82.32 -3.23 16.12
CA GLN A 139 -83.38 -2.95 17.08
C GLN A 139 -84.73 -3.14 16.39
N PRO A 140 -85.48 -4.19 16.73
CA PRO A 140 -86.89 -4.28 16.39
C PRO A 140 -87.64 -3.16 17.11
N SER A 141 -88.48 -2.45 16.36
CA SER A 141 -89.54 -1.59 16.90
C SER A 141 -90.47 -2.44 17.77
N LEU A 142 -90.49 -2.21 19.07
CA LEU A 142 -91.61 -2.58 19.92
C LEU A 142 -92.19 -1.30 20.50
N ASN A 143 -93.16 -0.80 19.74
CA ASN A 143 -94.13 0.18 20.13
C ASN A 143 -95.30 -0.54 20.85
N CYS A 144 -96.04 0.23 21.64
CA CYS A 144 -97.33 -0.06 22.27
C CYS A 144 -97.30 -0.73 23.66
N GLN A 145 -98.10 -0.32 24.64
CA GLN A 145 -99.09 0.77 24.74
C GLN A 145 -99.47 0.92 26.23
N SER A 146 -99.93 2.12 26.57
CA SER A 146 -100.75 2.55 27.71
C SER A 146 -101.56 1.51 28.49
N SER A 147 -101.59 1.65 29.81
CA SER A 147 -102.81 1.96 30.59
C SER A 147 -102.47 2.35 32.03
#